data_AF-A0AAU1BTC7-F1
#
_entry.id   AF-A0AAU1BTC7-F1
#
_cell.length_a   1.000
_cell.length_b   1.000
_cell.length_c   1.000
_cell.angle_alpha   90.00
_cell.angle_beta   90.00
_cell.angle_gamma   90.00
#
_symmetry.space_group_name_H-M   'P 1'
#
loop_
_entity.id
_entity.type
_entity.pdbx_description
1 polymer ?
#
loop_
_entity_poly.entity_id
_entity_poly.type
_entity_poly.pdbx_seq_one_letter_code
_entity_poly.pdbx_strand_id
1 'polypeptide(L)'
;MENRPAPQGPEGCLTVAIRIPVRIVVFVLVVPVRMVWDLLAAGAKALRRAVLAPLWRALIVTPSRWLYARVLTPLGHATAWLGRAVGAGIGWLGRGVAWVAVTLVAVPTAWVYRTVLTPLGRGAARVAGAIALGLCRLLWALFVWPPVTLWRWVLAPLLRYGLLAPGAWLYRYALTPAGHAIALLAGLAAAALAAVARGLAALAVLLLVVPAVWVYRTLLTPLGHAVVVVAREIGDALGHAWRAAGFVSRAVGRALKWLARNLVGRPARWAYVVLLTPVGHWVQDAVLRPAKKAALAAGRSAREALASARETVRTARRDAWRALVGGPPREQGGHRARTLGSTTTASGAVPAPEISLSKTEG
;
A
#
# COMPACT_ATOMS: atom_id res chain seq x y z
N MET A 1 60.79 21.73 -17.49
CA MET A 1 60.18 20.77 -16.55
C MET A 1 59.42 19.76 -17.41
N GLU A 2 60.14 18.85 -18.06
CA GLU A 2 60.49 17.50 -17.56
C GLU A 2 59.26 16.58 -17.55
N ASN A 3 59.10 15.80 -18.62
CA ASN A 3 58.48 14.48 -18.56
C ASN A 3 59.00 13.67 -19.76
N ARG A 4 60.23 13.14 -19.60
CA ARG A 4 60.76 12.10 -20.47
C ARG A 4 60.00 10.80 -20.18
N PRO A 5 59.46 10.08 -21.19
CA PRO A 5 59.13 8.68 -20.99
C PRO A 5 60.43 7.89 -20.77
N ALA A 6 60.45 7.08 -19.72
CA ALA A 6 61.57 6.20 -19.40
C ALA A 6 61.93 5.28 -20.59
N PRO A 7 63.21 4.94 -20.79
CA PRO A 7 63.61 4.01 -21.83
C PRO A 7 62.95 2.66 -21.56
N GLN A 8 62.09 2.22 -22.47
CA GLN A 8 61.61 0.85 -22.52
C GLN A 8 62.86 -0.02 -22.75
N GLY A 9 63.26 -0.76 -21.72
CA GLY A 9 64.35 -1.72 -21.82
C GLY A 9 64.09 -2.68 -23.00
N PRO A 10 65.13 -3.25 -23.61
CA PRO A 10 64.99 -4.14 -24.76
C PRO A 10 64.13 -5.34 -24.34
N GLU A 11 62.83 -5.30 -24.64
CA GLU A 11 61.97 -6.46 -24.59
C GLU A 11 62.57 -7.45 -25.57
N GLY A 12 63.29 -8.43 -25.01
CA GLY A 12 64.19 -9.30 -25.75
C GLY A 12 63.51 -9.93 -26.94
N CYS A 13 64.28 -10.13 -28.01
CA CYS A 13 63.86 -10.82 -29.22
C CYS A 13 63.13 -12.16 -28.94
N LEU A 14 63.31 -12.78 -27.77
CA LEU A 14 62.54 -13.93 -27.31
C LEU A 14 61.04 -13.65 -27.15
N THR A 15 60.65 -12.52 -26.56
CA THR A 15 59.22 -12.19 -26.34
C THR A 15 58.54 -11.91 -27.66
N VAL A 16 59.23 -11.26 -28.60
CA VAL A 16 58.73 -11.02 -29.97
C VAL A 16 58.70 -12.32 -30.79
N ALA A 17 59.75 -13.14 -30.72
CA ALA A 17 59.84 -14.42 -31.43
C ALA A 17 58.84 -15.47 -30.92
N ILE A 18 58.44 -15.42 -29.65
CA ILE A 18 57.37 -16.29 -29.10
C ILE A 18 55.98 -15.71 -29.41
N ARG A 19 55.81 -14.38 -29.39
CA ARG A 19 54.50 -13.75 -29.58
C ARG A 19 54.05 -13.74 -31.03
N ILE A 20 54.97 -13.69 -32.01
CA ILE A 20 54.64 -13.79 -33.44
C ILE A 20 53.96 -15.13 -33.80
N PRO A 21 54.52 -16.32 -33.51
CA PRO A 21 53.88 -17.59 -33.84
C PRO A 21 52.59 -17.82 -33.05
N VAL A 22 52.54 -17.42 -31.78
CA VAL A 22 51.29 -17.49 -31.00
C VAL A 22 50.20 -16.63 -31.63
N ARG A 23 50.53 -15.40 -32.08
CA ARG A 23 49.56 -14.52 -32.73
C ARG A 23 49.10 -15.05 -34.08
N ILE A 24 49.98 -15.71 -34.83
CA ILE A 24 49.65 -16.39 -36.09
C ILE A 24 48.72 -17.59 -35.82
N VAL A 25 49.03 -18.46 -34.87
CA VAL A 25 48.17 -19.60 -34.50
C VAL A 25 46.81 -19.11 -34.00
N VAL A 26 46.79 -18.09 -33.15
CA VAL A 26 45.56 -17.46 -32.69
C VAL A 26 44.78 -16.86 -33.85
N PHE A 27 45.41 -16.15 -34.79
CA PHE A 27 44.69 -15.61 -35.95
C PHE A 27 44.16 -16.71 -36.85
N VAL A 28 44.99 -17.69 -37.21
CA VAL A 28 44.64 -18.80 -38.11
C VAL A 28 43.55 -19.69 -37.50
N LEU A 29 43.45 -19.79 -36.18
CA LEU A 29 42.47 -20.66 -35.53
C LEU A 29 41.24 -19.88 -35.06
N VAL A 30 41.41 -18.69 -34.47
CA VAL A 30 40.31 -17.87 -33.96
C VAL A 30 39.54 -17.19 -35.10
N VAL A 31 40.20 -16.68 -36.14
CA VAL A 31 39.48 -16.00 -37.24
C VAL A 31 38.51 -16.92 -37.97
N PRO A 32 38.85 -18.14 -38.40
CA PRO A 32 37.88 -19.02 -39.04
C PRO A 32 36.79 -19.47 -38.08
N VAL A 33 37.11 -19.74 -36.81
CA VAL A 33 36.08 -20.04 -35.80
C VAL A 33 35.10 -18.86 -35.64
N ARG A 34 35.61 -17.62 -35.66
CA ARG A 34 34.81 -16.41 -35.54
C ARG A 34 33.98 -16.15 -36.80
N MET A 35 34.53 -16.41 -37.99
CA MET A 35 33.78 -16.36 -39.25
C MET A 35 32.66 -17.40 -39.29
N VAL A 36 32.92 -18.63 -38.85
CA VAL A 36 31.90 -19.69 -38.74
C VAL A 36 30.82 -19.27 -37.75
N TRP A 37 31.20 -18.66 -36.62
CA TRP A 37 30.25 -18.14 -35.64
C TRP A 37 29.40 -16.99 -36.21
N ASP A 38 30.02 -16.06 -36.93
CA ASP A 38 29.32 -14.93 -37.54
C ASP A 38 28.40 -15.39 -38.68
N LEU A 39 28.79 -16.41 -39.45
CA LEU A 39 27.94 -17.05 -40.47
C LEU A 39 26.74 -17.75 -39.83
N LEU A 40 26.96 -18.51 -38.74
CA LEU A 40 25.89 -19.17 -37.99
C LEU A 40 24.94 -18.16 -37.35
N ALA A 41 25.49 -17.10 -36.76
CA ALA A 41 24.70 -16.02 -36.17
C ALA A 41 23.88 -15.27 -37.25
N ALA A 42 24.48 -15.00 -38.42
CA ALA A 42 23.80 -14.41 -39.56
C ALA A 42 22.69 -15.33 -40.09
N GLY A 43 22.99 -16.62 -40.26
CA GLY A 43 22.02 -17.64 -40.68
C GLY A 43 20.86 -17.77 -39.71
N ALA A 44 21.11 -17.81 -38.40
CA ALA A 44 20.07 -17.83 -37.38
C ALA A 44 19.22 -16.55 -37.36
N LYS A 45 19.85 -15.39 -37.62
CA LYS A 45 19.15 -14.10 -37.68
C LYS A 45 18.30 -13.97 -38.94
N ALA A 46 18.79 -14.48 -40.07
CA ALA A 46 18.06 -14.58 -41.32
C ALA A 46 16.86 -15.54 -41.17
N LEU A 47 17.06 -16.73 -40.60
CA LEU A 47 15.99 -17.70 -40.34
C LEU A 47 14.91 -17.12 -39.40
N ARG A 48 15.34 -16.39 -38.35
CA ARG A 48 14.41 -15.73 -37.43
C ARG A 48 13.58 -14.64 -38.10
N ARG A 49 14.17 -13.85 -39.00
CA ARG A 49 13.47 -12.76 -39.70
C ARG A 49 12.60 -13.27 -40.86
N ALA A 50 13.10 -14.21 -41.63
CA ALA A 50 12.44 -14.68 -42.85
C ALA A 50 11.37 -15.73 -42.58
N VAL A 51 11.53 -16.56 -41.55
CA VAL A 51 10.60 -17.65 -41.25
C VAL A 51 9.88 -17.41 -39.94
N LEU A 52 10.63 -17.25 -38.84
CA LEU A 52 10.02 -17.24 -37.51
C LEU A 52 9.12 -16.00 -37.28
N ALA A 53 9.52 -14.82 -37.75
CA ALA A 53 8.77 -13.59 -37.60
C ALA A 53 7.45 -13.55 -38.41
N PRO A 54 7.43 -13.88 -39.72
CA PRO A 54 6.17 -13.94 -40.46
C PRO A 54 5.28 -15.08 -39.98
N LEU A 55 5.83 -16.24 -39.64
CA LEU A 55 5.05 -17.39 -39.17
C LEU A 55 4.43 -17.10 -37.79
N TRP A 56 5.16 -16.42 -36.90
CA TRP A 56 4.60 -15.89 -35.64
C TRP A 56 3.48 -14.88 -35.88
N ARG A 57 3.66 -13.94 -36.82
CA ARG A 57 2.66 -12.91 -37.12
C ARG A 57 1.40 -13.52 -37.74
N ALA A 58 1.55 -14.44 -38.68
CA ALA A 58 0.43 -15.11 -39.33
C ALA A 58 -0.29 -16.05 -38.36
N LEU A 59 0.43 -16.89 -37.63
CA LEU A 59 -0.15 -17.97 -36.84
C LEU A 59 -0.68 -17.52 -35.47
N ILE A 60 -0.11 -16.46 -34.89
CA ILE A 60 -0.47 -16.06 -33.52
C ILE A 60 -1.06 -14.65 -33.51
N VAL A 61 -0.39 -13.67 -34.12
CA VAL A 61 -0.86 -12.28 -34.06
C VAL A 61 -2.17 -12.10 -34.82
N THR A 62 -2.28 -12.67 -36.02
CA THR A 62 -3.47 -12.53 -36.86
C THR A 62 -4.73 -13.16 -36.25
N PRO A 63 -4.72 -14.43 -35.80
CA PRO A 63 -5.89 -15.02 -35.14
C PRO A 63 -6.16 -14.39 -33.78
N SER A 64 -5.13 -13.97 -33.04
CA SER A 64 -5.33 -13.27 -31.76
C SER A 64 -6.01 -11.91 -31.97
N ARG A 65 -5.63 -11.18 -33.03
CA ARG A 65 -6.24 -9.89 -33.38
C ARG A 65 -7.67 -10.06 -33.88
N TRP A 66 -7.92 -11.13 -34.64
CA TRP A 66 -9.27 -11.52 -35.03
C TRP A 66 -10.12 -11.89 -33.81
N LEU A 67 -9.61 -12.70 -32.89
CA LEU A 67 -10.31 -13.09 -31.66
C LEU A 67 -10.60 -11.87 -30.78
N TYR A 68 -9.65 -10.94 -30.68
CA TYR A 68 -9.84 -9.68 -29.95
C TYR A 68 -10.94 -8.82 -30.59
N ALA A 69 -10.92 -8.68 -31.91
CA ALA A 69 -11.91 -7.91 -32.67
C ALA A 69 -13.31 -8.56 -32.62
N ARG A 70 -13.40 -9.88 -32.80
CA ARG A 70 -14.67 -10.62 -32.91
C ARG A 70 -15.30 -10.95 -31.58
N VAL A 71 -14.52 -11.17 -30.52
CA VAL A 71 -15.02 -11.65 -29.22
C VAL A 71 -14.86 -10.58 -28.15
N LEU A 72 -13.66 -10.02 -27.99
CA LEU A 72 -13.37 -9.11 -26.88
C LEU A 72 -13.99 -7.72 -27.07
N THR A 73 -14.09 -7.26 -28.32
CA THR A 73 -14.68 -5.95 -28.64
C THR A 73 -16.20 -5.92 -28.40
N PRO A 74 -16.99 -6.93 -28.83
CA PRO A 74 -18.40 -6.98 -28.46
C PRO A 74 -18.62 -7.28 -26.98
N LEU A 75 -17.76 -8.09 -26.33
CA LEU A 75 -17.84 -8.27 -24.86
C LEU A 75 -17.60 -6.94 -24.13
N GLY A 76 -16.61 -6.16 -24.58
CA GLY A 76 -16.32 -4.83 -24.06
C GLY A 76 -17.49 -3.87 -24.23
N HIS A 77 -18.14 -3.88 -25.40
CA HIS A 77 -19.35 -3.07 -25.63
C HIS A 77 -20.54 -3.53 -24.80
N ALA A 78 -20.75 -4.84 -24.67
CA ALA A 78 -21.84 -5.42 -23.88
C ALA A 78 -21.67 -5.10 -22.38
N THR A 79 -20.46 -5.24 -21.84
CA THR A 79 -20.15 -4.88 -20.45
C THR A 79 -20.23 -3.38 -20.21
N ALA A 80 -19.75 -2.55 -21.15
CA ALA A 80 -19.89 -1.10 -21.06
C ALA A 80 -21.36 -0.64 -21.17
N TRP A 81 -22.18 -1.36 -21.95
CA TRP A 81 -23.61 -1.09 -22.02
C TRP A 81 -24.33 -1.47 -20.73
N LEU A 82 -24.03 -2.65 -20.16
CA LEU A 82 -24.52 -3.08 -18.85
C LEU A 82 -24.11 -2.10 -17.74
N GLY A 83 -22.85 -1.67 -17.71
CA GLY A 83 -22.37 -0.69 -16.73
C GLY A 83 -23.10 0.64 -16.85
N ARG A 84 -23.38 1.12 -18.07
CA ARG A 84 -24.18 2.34 -18.30
C ARG A 84 -25.64 2.16 -17.90
N ALA A 85 -26.25 1.01 -18.20
CA ALA A 85 -27.63 0.71 -17.82
C ALA A 85 -27.79 0.66 -16.29
N VAL A 86 -26.86 -0.01 -15.59
CA VAL A 86 -26.82 -0.05 -14.12
C VAL A 86 -26.58 1.34 -13.53
N GLY A 87 -25.61 2.09 -14.08
CA GLY A 87 -25.33 3.46 -13.64
C GLY A 87 -26.53 4.40 -13.84
N ALA A 88 -27.25 4.26 -14.95
CA ALA A 88 -28.50 4.98 -15.18
C ALA A 88 -29.57 4.59 -14.15
N GLY A 89 -29.76 3.29 -13.89
CA GLY A 89 -30.70 2.78 -12.89
C GLY A 89 -30.42 3.32 -11.48
N ILE A 90 -29.16 3.31 -11.06
CA ILE A 90 -28.72 3.90 -9.78
C ILE A 90 -28.97 5.41 -9.77
N GLY A 91 -28.68 6.11 -10.87
CA GLY A 91 -28.93 7.55 -10.99
C GLY A 91 -30.43 7.91 -10.92
N TRP A 92 -31.31 7.07 -11.44
CA TRP A 92 -32.76 7.21 -11.32
C TRP A 92 -33.23 6.96 -9.88
N LEU A 93 -32.71 5.91 -9.23
CA LEU A 93 -33.00 5.63 -7.82
C LEU A 93 -32.53 6.76 -6.91
N GLY A 94 -31.32 7.30 -7.12
CA GLY A 94 -30.80 8.44 -6.35
C GLY A 94 -31.67 9.69 -6.51
N ARG A 95 -32.16 9.98 -7.72
CA ARG A 95 -33.11 11.08 -7.96
C ARG A 95 -34.46 10.84 -7.28
N GLY A 96 -34.97 9.60 -7.31
CA GLY A 96 -36.20 9.24 -6.61
C GLY A 96 -36.08 9.41 -5.09
N VAL A 97 -34.99 8.91 -4.51
CA VAL A 97 -34.71 9.06 -3.07
C VAL A 97 -34.52 10.53 -2.68
N ALA A 98 -33.80 11.31 -3.49
CA ALA A 98 -33.64 12.74 -3.24
C ALA A 98 -34.97 13.49 -3.33
N TRP A 99 -35.81 13.16 -4.31
CA TRP A 99 -37.13 13.77 -4.45
C TRP A 99 -38.03 13.43 -3.26
N VAL A 100 -38.03 12.17 -2.80
CA VAL A 100 -38.77 11.76 -1.60
C VAL A 100 -38.24 12.47 -0.37
N ALA A 101 -36.92 12.50 -0.16
CA ALA A 101 -36.31 13.19 0.99
C ALA A 101 -36.63 14.69 1.01
N VAL A 102 -36.53 15.37 -0.13
CA VAL A 102 -36.85 16.80 -0.24
C VAL A 102 -38.35 17.02 -0.03
N THR A 103 -39.21 16.19 -0.61
CA THR A 103 -40.66 16.36 -0.47
C THR A 103 -41.10 16.07 0.97
N LEU A 104 -40.56 15.03 1.59
CA LEU A 104 -40.94 14.61 2.94
C LEU A 104 -40.33 15.48 4.04
N VAL A 105 -39.21 16.17 3.78
CA VAL A 105 -38.54 17.02 4.77
C VAL A 105 -38.76 18.50 4.46
N ALA A 106 -38.44 18.96 3.25
CA ALA A 106 -38.48 20.38 2.93
C ALA A 106 -39.91 20.92 2.89
N VAL A 107 -40.90 20.15 2.45
CA VAL A 107 -42.31 20.60 2.44
C VAL A 107 -42.85 20.79 3.85
N PRO A 108 -42.75 19.84 4.79
CA PRO A 108 -43.20 20.07 6.16
C PRO A 108 -42.34 21.08 6.91
N THR A 109 -41.02 21.12 6.70
CA THR A 109 -40.18 22.16 7.31
C THR A 109 -40.55 23.55 6.80
N ALA A 110 -40.82 23.71 5.50
CA ALA A 110 -41.27 24.99 4.93
C ALA A 110 -42.67 25.36 5.40
N TRP A 111 -43.56 24.37 5.56
CA TRP A 111 -44.88 24.60 6.15
C TRP A 111 -44.75 25.11 7.58
N VAL A 112 -44.01 24.40 8.46
CA VAL A 112 -43.76 24.81 9.86
C VAL A 112 -43.11 26.20 9.92
N TYR A 113 -42.14 26.49 9.06
CA TYR A 113 -41.55 27.83 8.96
C TYR A 113 -42.61 28.89 8.62
N ARG A 114 -43.49 28.62 7.66
CA ARG A 114 -44.53 29.56 7.23
C ARG A 114 -45.69 29.70 8.24
N THR A 115 -46.12 28.63 8.89
CA THR A 115 -47.22 28.69 9.86
C THR A 115 -46.78 29.10 11.25
N VAL A 116 -45.52 28.88 11.64
CA VAL A 116 -45.06 29.15 13.01
C VAL A 116 -44.11 30.34 13.07
N LEU A 117 -43.04 30.37 12.26
CA LEU A 117 -42.02 31.41 12.37
C LEU A 117 -42.47 32.76 11.80
N THR A 118 -43.21 32.78 10.69
CA THR A 118 -43.71 34.04 10.12
C THR A 118 -44.72 34.80 10.99
N PRO A 119 -45.72 34.16 11.64
CA PRO A 119 -46.57 34.88 12.59
C PRO A 119 -45.82 35.27 13.86
N LEU A 120 -44.88 34.45 14.37
CA LEU A 120 -44.05 34.82 15.53
C LEU A 120 -43.15 36.03 15.23
N GLY A 121 -42.51 36.07 14.06
CA GLY A 121 -41.67 37.20 13.64
C GLY A 121 -42.47 38.49 13.47
N ARG A 122 -43.67 38.42 12.90
CA ARG A 122 -44.56 39.60 12.79
C ARG A 122 -45.12 40.02 14.14
N GLY A 123 -45.42 39.09 15.04
CA GLY A 123 -45.85 39.37 16.41
C GLY A 123 -44.75 40.08 17.21
N ALA A 124 -43.54 39.54 17.20
CA ALA A 124 -42.38 40.14 17.87
C ALA A 124 -42.03 41.52 17.31
N ALA A 125 -42.08 41.70 15.98
CA ALA A 125 -41.82 42.99 15.35
C ALA A 125 -42.88 44.05 15.72
N ARG A 126 -44.15 43.67 15.87
CA ARG A 126 -45.19 44.60 16.35
C ARG A 126 -45.03 44.98 17.80
N VAL A 127 -44.66 44.02 18.66
CA VAL A 127 -44.40 44.30 20.08
C VAL A 127 -43.17 45.20 20.23
N ALA A 128 -42.07 44.90 19.52
CA ALA A 128 -40.87 45.75 19.51
C ALA A 128 -41.17 47.16 18.95
N GLY A 129 -41.97 47.24 17.88
CA GLY A 129 -42.41 48.52 17.32
C GLY A 129 -43.28 49.33 18.28
N ALA A 130 -44.20 48.68 18.99
CA ALA A 130 -45.04 49.33 20.00
C ALA A 130 -44.21 49.83 21.19
N ILE A 131 -43.24 49.03 21.65
CA ILE A 131 -42.30 49.41 22.72
C ILE A 131 -41.45 50.60 22.27
N ALA A 132 -40.89 50.58 21.05
CA ALA A 132 -40.07 51.67 20.53
C ALA A 132 -40.86 52.98 20.39
N LEU A 133 -42.09 52.91 19.89
CA LEU A 133 -42.99 54.08 19.81
C LEU A 133 -43.38 54.59 21.19
N GLY A 134 -43.63 53.68 22.14
CA GLY A 134 -43.91 54.01 23.54
C GLY A 134 -42.72 54.71 24.21
N LEU A 135 -41.51 54.16 24.06
CA LEU A 135 -40.28 54.76 24.59
C LEU A 135 -40.01 56.12 23.94
N CYS A 136 -40.19 56.24 22.64
CA CYS A 136 -40.00 57.50 21.90
C CYS A 136 -40.99 58.56 22.40
N ARG A 137 -42.27 58.21 22.58
CA ARG A 137 -43.26 59.12 23.16
C ARG A 137 -42.96 59.49 24.60
N LEU A 138 -42.51 58.55 25.42
CA LEU A 138 -42.14 58.80 26.81
C LEU A 138 -40.92 59.73 26.89
N LEU A 139 -39.89 59.50 26.07
CA LEU A 139 -38.72 60.36 25.97
C LEU A 139 -39.10 61.76 25.46
N TRP A 140 -39.98 61.86 24.47
CA TRP A 140 -40.46 63.14 23.98
C TRP A 140 -41.27 63.89 25.06
N ALA A 141 -42.17 63.19 25.76
CA ALA A 141 -42.95 63.76 26.85
C ALA A 141 -42.06 64.16 28.05
N LEU A 142 -41.03 63.39 28.39
CA LEU A 142 -40.14 63.70 29.50
C LEU A 142 -39.12 64.79 29.16
N PHE A 143 -38.60 64.80 27.93
CA PHE A 143 -37.49 65.68 27.55
C PHE A 143 -37.95 66.97 26.88
N VAL A 144 -39.00 66.91 26.06
CA VAL A 144 -39.46 68.09 25.29
C VAL A 144 -40.53 68.84 26.05
N TRP A 145 -41.41 68.14 26.77
CA TRP A 145 -42.53 68.78 27.45
C TRP A 145 -42.09 69.74 28.57
N PRO A 146 -41.14 69.41 29.47
CA PRO A 146 -40.75 70.31 30.55
C PRO A 146 -40.02 71.58 30.08
N PRO A 147 -39.05 71.53 29.13
CA PRO A 147 -38.46 72.74 28.57
C PRO A 147 -39.47 73.57 27.79
N VAL A 148 -40.42 72.95 27.08
CA VAL A 148 -41.44 73.68 26.30
C VAL A 148 -42.47 74.35 27.21
N THR A 149 -42.87 73.72 28.31
CA THR A 149 -43.76 74.34 29.30
C THR A 149 -43.03 75.44 30.06
N LEU A 150 -41.79 75.20 30.50
CA LEU A 150 -40.95 76.21 31.16
C LEU A 150 -40.70 77.41 30.23
N TRP A 151 -40.42 77.17 28.95
CA TRP A 151 -40.26 78.20 27.93
C TRP A 151 -41.55 78.99 27.72
N ARG A 152 -42.71 78.33 27.62
CA ARG A 152 -44.01 78.99 27.39
C ARG A 152 -44.45 79.87 28.55
N TRP A 153 -44.12 79.50 29.78
CA TRP A 153 -44.58 80.21 30.98
C TRP A 153 -43.60 81.28 31.47
N VAL A 154 -42.28 81.08 31.27
CA VAL A 154 -41.25 81.96 31.86
C VAL A 154 -40.46 82.74 30.79
N LEU A 155 -39.92 82.08 29.77
CA LEU A 155 -39.02 82.74 28.79
C LEU A 155 -39.78 83.44 27.65
N ALA A 156 -40.87 82.85 27.17
CA ALA A 156 -41.67 83.38 26.08
C ALA A 156 -42.26 84.77 26.38
N PRO A 157 -42.87 85.07 27.54
CA PRO A 157 -43.35 86.42 27.81
C PRO A 157 -42.20 87.44 27.89
N LEU A 158 -41.09 87.08 28.53
CA LEU A 158 -39.90 87.95 28.67
C LEU A 158 -39.27 88.32 27.31
N LEU A 159 -39.18 87.35 26.40
CA LEU A 159 -38.56 87.52 25.09
C LEU A 159 -39.52 88.14 24.05
N ARG A 160 -40.85 87.95 24.21
CA ARG A 160 -41.89 88.39 23.27
C ARG A 160 -42.24 89.88 23.39
N TYR A 161 -42.10 90.47 24.58
CA TYR A 161 -42.24 91.92 24.75
C TYR A 161 -40.92 92.69 24.53
N GLY A 162 -39.76 92.04 24.72
CA GLY A 162 -38.46 92.71 24.64
C GLY A 162 -37.73 92.63 23.28
N LEU A 163 -37.72 91.48 22.60
CA LEU A 163 -36.75 91.25 21.50
C LEU A 163 -37.29 90.48 20.26
N LEU A 164 -38.38 89.73 20.38
CA LEU A 164 -38.85 88.83 19.30
C LEU A 164 -39.87 89.44 18.31
N ALA A 165 -40.46 90.60 18.60
CA ALA A 165 -41.40 91.23 17.66
C ALA A 165 -40.76 91.50 16.28
N PRO A 166 -39.49 91.95 16.18
CA PRO A 166 -38.80 92.10 14.89
C PRO A 166 -38.24 90.76 14.37
N GLY A 167 -37.70 89.90 15.23
CA GLY A 167 -37.00 88.67 14.82
C GLY A 167 -37.91 87.53 14.33
N ALA A 168 -39.12 87.43 14.88
CA ALA A 168 -40.07 86.37 14.51
C ALA A 168 -40.68 86.56 13.10
N TRP A 169 -40.67 87.78 12.57
CA TRP A 169 -41.10 88.06 11.20
C TRP A 169 -40.08 87.54 10.17
N LEU A 170 -38.78 87.78 10.43
CA LEU A 170 -37.70 87.34 9.55
C LEU A 170 -37.50 85.81 9.58
N TYR A 171 -37.63 85.18 10.75
CA TYR A 171 -37.50 83.72 10.90
C TYR A 171 -38.61 82.96 10.17
N ARG A 172 -39.86 83.44 10.24
CA ARG A 172 -41.02 82.75 9.64
C ARG A 172 -41.04 82.82 8.12
N TYR A 173 -40.69 83.97 7.54
CA TYR A 173 -40.79 84.17 6.10
C TYR A 173 -39.53 83.79 5.30
N ALA A 174 -38.33 83.82 5.89
CA ALA A 174 -37.08 83.53 5.17
C ALA A 174 -36.44 82.17 5.53
N LEU A 175 -36.41 81.79 6.82
CA LEU A 175 -35.59 80.64 7.27
C LEU A 175 -36.33 79.30 7.19
N THR A 176 -37.62 79.28 7.50
CA THR A 176 -38.44 78.04 7.46
C THR A 176 -38.56 77.41 6.05
N PRO A 177 -38.84 78.17 4.96
CA PRO A 177 -38.87 77.59 3.62
C PRO A 177 -37.48 77.14 3.16
N ALA A 178 -36.42 77.88 3.54
CA ALA A 178 -35.03 77.52 3.21
C ALA A 178 -34.59 76.21 3.89
N GLY A 179 -34.96 76.00 5.16
CA GLY A 179 -34.63 74.76 5.89
C GLY A 179 -35.31 73.52 5.30
N HIS A 180 -36.57 73.63 4.86
CA HIS A 180 -37.27 72.52 4.21
C HIS A 180 -36.72 72.22 2.81
N ALA A 181 -36.35 73.24 2.04
CA ALA A 181 -35.71 73.05 0.73
C ALA A 181 -34.35 72.34 0.85
N ILE A 182 -33.52 72.72 1.83
CA ILE A 182 -32.21 72.11 2.06
C ILE A 182 -32.35 70.66 2.54
N ALA A 183 -33.32 70.36 3.42
CA ALA A 183 -33.56 68.99 3.89
C ALA A 183 -34.04 68.06 2.76
N LEU A 184 -34.88 68.56 1.84
CA LEU A 184 -35.32 67.79 0.67
C LEU A 184 -34.16 67.53 -0.30
N LEU A 185 -33.31 68.52 -0.56
CA LEU A 185 -32.13 68.34 -1.41
C LEU A 185 -31.12 67.37 -0.80
N ALA A 186 -30.89 67.44 0.51
CA ALA A 186 -30.02 66.50 1.22
C ALA A 186 -30.59 65.07 1.19
N GLY A 187 -31.89 64.91 1.36
CA GLY A 187 -32.57 63.61 1.27
C GLY A 187 -32.48 62.99 -0.13
N LEU A 188 -32.69 63.79 -1.18
CA LEU A 188 -32.56 63.35 -2.57
C LEU A 188 -31.10 62.99 -2.92
N ALA A 189 -30.13 63.78 -2.45
CA ALA A 189 -28.70 63.50 -2.65
C ALA A 189 -28.27 62.20 -1.96
N ALA A 190 -28.72 61.96 -0.71
CA ALA A 190 -28.44 60.72 0.01
C ALA A 190 -29.07 59.50 -0.67
N ALA A 191 -30.31 59.62 -1.16
CA ALA A 191 -30.99 58.55 -1.90
C ALA A 191 -30.29 58.24 -3.24
N ALA A 192 -29.83 59.28 -3.95
CA ALA A 192 -29.07 59.13 -5.19
C ALA A 192 -27.72 58.44 -4.94
N LEU A 193 -26.96 58.86 -3.94
CA LEU A 193 -25.69 58.22 -3.56
C LEU A 193 -25.87 56.76 -3.16
N ALA A 194 -26.93 56.44 -2.40
CA ALA A 194 -27.23 55.05 -2.03
C ALA A 194 -27.64 54.20 -3.24
N ALA A 195 -28.35 54.78 -4.22
CA ALA A 195 -28.70 54.09 -5.46
C ALA A 195 -27.47 53.83 -6.33
N VAL A 196 -26.57 54.82 -6.45
CA VAL A 196 -25.30 54.68 -7.18
C VAL A 196 -24.41 53.63 -6.52
N ALA A 197 -24.27 53.65 -5.19
CA ALA A 197 -23.47 52.65 -4.47
C ALA A 197 -24.01 51.23 -4.67
N ARG A 198 -25.34 51.04 -4.64
CA ARG A 198 -25.98 49.74 -4.92
C ARG A 198 -25.80 49.32 -6.38
N GLY A 199 -25.89 50.26 -7.32
CA GLY A 199 -25.62 50.02 -8.74
C GLY A 199 -24.18 49.57 -8.98
N LEU A 200 -23.20 50.27 -8.37
CA LEU A 200 -21.78 49.91 -8.47
C LEU A 200 -21.47 48.56 -7.82
N ALA A 201 -22.07 48.24 -6.68
CA ALA A 201 -21.91 46.94 -6.04
C ALA A 201 -22.48 45.81 -6.91
N ALA A 202 -23.67 45.99 -7.48
CA ALA A 202 -24.27 45.01 -8.39
C ALA A 202 -23.42 44.85 -9.66
N LEU A 203 -22.89 45.94 -10.20
CA LEU A 203 -22.03 45.94 -11.39
C LEU A 203 -20.69 45.26 -11.09
N ALA A 204 -20.11 45.49 -9.91
CA ALA A 204 -18.91 44.78 -9.46
C ALA A 204 -19.16 43.28 -9.31
N VAL A 205 -20.27 42.86 -8.71
CA VAL A 205 -20.63 41.43 -8.60
C VAL A 205 -20.85 40.81 -9.97
N LEU A 206 -21.55 41.49 -10.87
CA LEU A 206 -21.79 41.00 -12.23
C LEU A 206 -20.49 40.92 -13.03
N LEU A 207 -19.60 41.90 -12.89
CA LEU A 207 -18.37 42.02 -13.67
C LEU A 207 -17.21 41.18 -13.12
N LEU A 208 -17.17 40.89 -11.81
CA LEU A 208 -16.11 40.08 -11.19
C LEU A 208 -16.59 38.68 -10.83
N VAL A 209 -17.69 38.57 -10.08
CA VAL A 209 -18.08 37.29 -9.47
C VAL A 209 -18.64 36.35 -10.52
N VAL A 210 -19.51 36.83 -11.42
CA VAL A 210 -20.08 35.98 -12.47
C VAL A 210 -19.02 35.43 -13.42
N PRO A 211 -18.10 36.22 -13.99
CA PRO A 211 -17.04 35.67 -14.83
C PRO A 211 -16.03 34.85 -14.04
N ALA A 212 -15.72 35.19 -12.79
CA ALA A 212 -14.84 34.35 -11.96
C ALA A 212 -15.47 32.96 -11.70
N VAL A 213 -16.76 32.90 -11.40
CA VAL A 213 -17.49 31.64 -11.22
C VAL A 213 -17.60 30.88 -12.54
N TRP A 214 -17.82 31.56 -13.66
CA TRP A 214 -17.83 30.95 -14.97
C TRP A 214 -16.46 30.37 -15.34
N VAL A 215 -15.37 31.12 -15.14
CA VAL A 215 -13.98 30.65 -15.34
C VAL A 215 -13.69 29.46 -14.44
N TYR A 216 -14.05 29.51 -13.16
CA TYR A 216 -13.88 28.40 -12.24
C TYR A 216 -14.62 27.14 -12.73
N ARG A 217 -15.90 27.28 -13.11
CA ARG A 217 -16.71 26.13 -13.55
C ARG A 217 -16.24 25.59 -14.90
N THR A 218 -15.87 26.45 -15.82
CA THR A 218 -15.54 26.08 -17.21
C THR A 218 -14.10 25.63 -17.38
N LEU A 219 -13.15 26.13 -16.57
CA LEU A 219 -11.73 25.76 -16.68
C LEU A 219 -11.29 24.85 -15.53
N LEU A 220 -11.56 25.21 -14.27
CA LEU A 220 -11.03 24.45 -13.13
C LEU A 220 -11.71 23.09 -12.93
N THR A 221 -13.03 22.99 -13.14
CA THR A 221 -13.73 21.70 -12.99
C THR A 221 -13.28 20.64 -14.00
N PRO A 222 -13.16 20.94 -15.32
CA PRO A 222 -12.65 19.96 -16.27
C PRO A 222 -11.15 19.70 -16.09
N LEU A 223 -10.34 20.70 -15.70
CA LEU A 223 -8.94 20.48 -15.36
C LEU A 223 -8.79 19.55 -14.16
N GLY A 224 -9.59 19.73 -13.11
CA GLY A 224 -9.59 18.84 -11.94
C GLY A 224 -9.92 17.40 -12.32
N HIS A 225 -10.94 17.19 -13.16
CA HIS A 225 -11.29 15.86 -13.65
C HIS A 225 -10.21 15.27 -14.57
N ALA A 226 -9.63 16.07 -15.47
CA ALA A 226 -8.55 15.65 -16.34
C ALA A 226 -7.30 15.25 -15.54
N VAL A 227 -6.93 16.02 -14.52
CA VAL A 227 -5.80 15.70 -13.63
C VAL A 227 -6.05 14.41 -12.85
N VAL A 228 -7.26 14.19 -12.33
CA VAL A 228 -7.60 12.94 -11.63
C VAL A 228 -7.54 11.74 -12.56
N VAL A 229 -8.04 11.87 -13.80
CA VAL A 229 -7.96 10.80 -14.80
C VAL A 229 -6.50 10.52 -15.18
N VAL A 230 -5.70 11.55 -15.45
CA VAL A 230 -4.27 11.39 -15.78
C VAL A 230 -3.49 10.76 -14.62
N ALA A 231 -3.73 11.20 -13.38
CA ALA A 231 -3.08 10.63 -12.20
C ALA A 231 -3.46 9.15 -12.01
N ARG A 232 -4.72 8.80 -12.25
CA ARG A 232 -5.20 7.43 -12.16
C ARG A 232 -4.59 6.54 -13.26
N GLU A 233 -4.48 7.05 -14.48
CA GLU A 233 -3.88 6.33 -15.59
C GLU A 233 -2.37 6.12 -15.40
N ILE A 234 -1.68 7.12 -14.87
CA ILE A 234 -0.26 7.01 -14.47
C ILE A 234 -0.11 5.99 -13.35
N GLY A 235 -1.02 5.98 -12.38
CA GLY A 235 -1.04 5.00 -11.28
C GLY A 235 -1.22 3.57 -11.78
N ASP A 236 -2.16 3.35 -12.71
CA ASP A 236 -2.39 2.04 -13.30
C ASP A 236 -1.20 1.59 -14.19
N ALA A 237 -0.60 2.50 -14.95
CA ALA A 237 0.60 2.21 -15.74
C ALA A 237 1.80 1.85 -14.85
N LEU A 238 2.04 2.60 -13.77
CA LEU A 238 3.06 2.29 -12.76
C LEU A 238 2.78 0.96 -12.07
N GLY A 239 1.52 0.67 -11.74
CA GLY A 239 1.12 -0.60 -11.15
C GLY A 239 1.41 -1.80 -12.05
N HIS A 240 1.15 -1.67 -13.36
CA HIS A 240 1.48 -2.70 -14.34
C HIS A 240 2.99 -2.85 -14.54
N ALA A 241 3.74 -1.74 -14.59
CA ALA A 241 5.20 -1.75 -14.66
C ALA A 241 5.81 -2.42 -13.42
N TRP A 242 5.26 -2.16 -12.23
CA TRP A 242 5.73 -2.74 -10.98
C TRP A 242 5.46 -4.25 -10.89
N ARG A 243 4.29 -4.71 -11.35
CA ARG A 243 4.03 -6.15 -11.48
C ARG A 243 4.97 -6.81 -12.49
N ALA A 244 5.22 -6.18 -13.63
CA ALA A 244 6.17 -6.67 -14.62
C ALA A 244 7.59 -6.77 -14.03
N ALA A 245 8.05 -5.73 -13.32
CA ALA A 245 9.32 -5.73 -12.60
C ALA A 245 9.38 -6.87 -11.57
N GLY A 246 8.28 -7.12 -10.83
CA GLY A 246 8.18 -8.24 -9.89
C GLY A 246 8.25 -9.63 -10.53
N PHE A 247 7.75 -9.80 -11.76
CA PHE A 247 7.92 -11.05 -12.52
C PHE A 247 9.35 -11.21 -13.03
N VAL A 248 9.95 -10.14 -13.54
CA VAL A 248 11.34 -10.14 -14.01
C VAL A 248 12.31 -10.41 -12.86
N SER A 249 12.14 -9.77 -11.71
CA SER A 249 12.97 -10.02 -10.51
C SER A 249 12.86 -11.47 -10.02
N ARG A 250 11.68 -12.08 -10.09
CA ARG A 250 11.49 -13.50 -9.74
C ARG A 250 12.07 -14.45 -10.79
N ALA A 251 12.07 -14.07 -12.06
CA ALA A 251 12.72 -14.84 -13.12
C ALA A 251 14.24 -14.77 -12.99
N VAL A 252 14.80 -13.58 -12.80
CA VAL A 252 16.23 -13.35 -12.57
C VAL A 252 16.68 -14.04 -11.29
N GLY A 253 15.93 -13.93 -10.18
CA GLY A 253 16.25 -14.62 -8.94
C GLY A 253 16.25 -16.15 -9.08
N ARG A 254 15.31 -16.72 -9.86
CA ARG A 254 15.31 -18.16 -10.17
C ARG A 254 16.47 -18.56 -11.07
N ALA A 255 16.78 -17.77 -12.09
CA ALA A 255 17.92 -18.01 -12.97
C ALA A 255 19.24 -17.95 -12.18
N LEU A 256 19.41 -16.96 -11.31
CA LEU A 256 20.60 -16.80 -10.47
C LEU A 256 20.71 -17.95 -9.45
N LYS A 257 19.60 -18.36 -8.83
CA LYS A 257 19.57 -19.52 -7.92
C LYS A 257 19.90 -20.82 -8.64
N TRP A 258 19.40 -21.00 -9.87
CA TRP A 258 19.72 -22.15 -10.71
C TRP A 258 21.21 -22.13 -11.10
N LEU A 259 21.72 -20.97 -11.51
CA LEU A 259 23.11 -20.77 -11.92
C LEU A 259 24.06 -21.04 -10.74
N ALA A 260 23.78 -20.50 -9.56
CA ALA A 260 24.55 -20.75 -8.35
C ALA A 260 24.54 -22.24 -7.96
N ARG A 261 23.39 -22.91 -8.07
CA ARG A 261 23.30 -24.36 -7.84
C ARG A 261 24.07 -25.18 -8.88
N ASN A 262 24.08 -24.75 -10.13
CA ASN A 262 24.72 -25.52 -11.20
C ASN A 262 26.24 -25.27 -11.27
N LEU A 263 26.70 -24.03 -11.03
CA LEU A 263 28.13 -23.68 -11.03
C LEU A 263 28.85 -23.99 -9.72
N VAL A 264 28.18 -23.87 -8.57
CA VAL A 264 28.84 -24.06 -7.26
C VAL A 264 28.26 -25.26 -6.55
N GLY A 265 26.95 -25.33 -6.40
CA GLY A 265 26.29 -26.37 -5.59
C GLY A 265 26.52 -27.79 -6.12
N ARG A 266 26.38 -28.02 -7.43
CA ARG A 266 26.56 -29.33 -8.07
C ARG A 266 28.01 -29.81 -8.08
N PRO A 267 29.00 -29.01 -8.52
CA PRO A 267 30.40 -29.45 -8.45
C PRO A 267 30.89 -29.55 -7.00
N ALA A 268 30.47 -28.68 -6.09
CA ALA A 268 30.82 -28.81 -4.67
C ALA A 268 30.18 -30.06 -4.03
N ARG A 269 28.93 -30.40 -4.38
CA ARG A 269 28.29 -31.64 -3.90
C ARG A 269 28.93 -32.87 -4.51
N TRP A 270 29.32 -32.83 -5.78
CA TRP A 270 30.05 -33.93 -6.41
C TRP A 270 31.44 -34.09 -5.78
N ALA A 271 32.18 -32.99 -5.59
CA ALA A 271 33.46 -33.00 -4.89
C ALA A 271 33.33 -33.50 -3.45
N TYR A 272 32.29 -33.08 -2.71
CA TYR A 272 31.99 -33.58 -1.38
C TYR A 272 31.69 -35.09 -1.41
N VAL A 273 30.82 -35.54 -2.32
CA VAL A 273 30.46 -36.96 -2.39
C VAL A 273 31.64 -37.82 -2.86
N VAL A 274 32.46 -37.34 -3.79
CA VAL A 274 33.57 -38.10 -4.36
C VAL A 274 34.83 -38.03 -3.50
N LEU A 275 35.05 -36.96 -2.74
CA LEU A 275 36.25 -36.82 -1.89
C LEU A 275 35.96 -37.15 -0.43
N LEU A 276 34.87 -36.66 0.16
CA LEU A 276 34.57 -36.87 1.58
C LEU A 276 33.87 -38.19 1.87
N THR A 277 33.08 -38.74 0.94
CA THR A 277 32.44 -40.06 1.18
C THR A 277 33.43 -41.22 1.23
N PRO A 278 34.44 -41.36 0.34
CA PRO A 278 35.42 -42.44 0.48
C PRO A 278 36.34 -42.23 1.68
N VAL A 279 36.73 -40.99 2.00
CA VAL A 279 37.51 -40.70 3.22
C VAL A 279 36.69 -40.99 4.48
N GLY A 280 35.39 -40.69 4.47
CA GLY A 280 34.47 -41.00 5.56
C GLY A 280 34.31 -42.50 5.78
N HIS A 281 34.20 -43.29 4.71
CA HIS A 281 34.17 -44.76 4.80
C HIS A 281 35.52 -45.30 5.30
N TRP A 282 36.64 -44.77 4.81
CA TRP A 282 37.96 -45.21 5.24
C TRP A 282 38.23 -44.91 6.72
N VAL A 283 37.84 -43.73 7.21
CA VAL A 283 37.93 -43.37 8.64
C VAL A 283 36.96 -44.21 9.49
N GLN A 284 35.74 -44.48 9.00
CA GLN A 284 34.81 -45.38 9.69
C GLN A 284 35.32 -46.81 9.80
N ASP A 285 35.88 -47.34 8.72
CA ASP A 285 36.33 -48.73 8.64
C ASP A 285 37.69 -48.95 9.33
N ALA A 286 38.63 -48.02 9.18
CA ALA A 286 39.99 -48.17 9.72
C ALA A 286 40.12 -47.75 11.19
N VAL A 287 39.30 -46.81 11.68
CA VAL A 287 39.48 -46.23 13.04
C VAL A 287 38.28 -46.51 13.93
N LEU A 288 37.07 -46.21 13.47
CA LEU A 288 35.88 -46.28 14.34
C LEU A 288 35.41 -47.71 14.60
N ARG A 289 35.45 -48.60 13.60
CA ARG A 289 35.12 -50.02 13.78
C ARG A 289 36.07 -50.76 14.75
N PRO A 290 37.41 -50.67 14.63
CA PRO A 290 38.31 -51.30 15.59
C PRO A 290 38.20 -50.67 16.98
N ALA A 291 38.06 -49.34 17.09
CA ALA A 291 37.84 -48.67 18.37
C ALA A 291 36.54 -49.12 19.07
N LYS A 292 35.46 -49.29 18.31
CA LYS A 292 34.18 -49.78 18.86
C LYS A 292 34.28 -51.23 19.32
N LYS A 293 35.02 -52.09 18.62
CA LYS A 293 35.28 -53.47 19.04
C LYS A 293 36.16 -53.51 20.31
N ALA A 294 37.19 -52.67 20.40
CA ALA A 294 38.03 -52.54 21.59
C ALA A 294 37.24 -52.00 22.79
N ALA A 295 36.38 -51.00 22.58
CA ALA A 295 35.51 -50.45 23.62
C ALA A 295 34.46 -51.47 24.12
N LEU A 296 33.91 -52.30 23.21
CA LEU A 296 32.99 -53.38 23.59
C LEU A 296 33.70 -54.55 24.29
N ALA A 297 34.99 -54.78 24.02
CA ALA A 297 35.81 -55.74 24.77
C ALA A 297 36.13 -55.20 26.18
N ALA A 298 36.56 -53.95 26.30
CA ALA A 298 36.81 -53.29 27.59
C ALA A 298 35.53 -53.10 28.42
N GLY A 299 34.38 -52.87 27.77
CA GLY A 299 33.08 -52.80 28.44
C GLY A 299 32.61 -54.14 29.00
N ARG A 300 33.01 -55.27 28.39
CA ARG A 300 32.71 -56.60 28.90
C ARG A 300 33.55 -56.94 30.12
N SER A 301 34.86 -56.67 30.10
CA SER A 301 35.73 -56.88 31.27
C SER A 301 35.34 -55.95 32.45
N ALA A 302 34.96 -54.70 32.16
CA ALA A 302 34.47 -53.79 33.19
C ALA A 302 33.14 -54.24 33.80
N ARG A 303 32.22 -54.81 32.99
CA ARG A 303 30.95 -55.36 33.49
C ARG A 303 31.14 -56.61 34.33
N GLU A 304 32.07 -57.49 33.97
CA GLU A 304 32.43 -58.66 34.77
C GLU A 304 33.04 -58.24 36.12
N ALA A 305 33.93 -57.25 36.13
CA ALA A 305 34.49 -56.68 37.37
C ALA A 305 33.44 -55.96 38.24
N LEU A 306 32.48 -55.28 37.62
CA LEU A 306 31.36 -54.65 38.33
C LEU A 306 30.37 -55.68 38.89
N ALA A 307 30.12 -56.76 38.15
CA ALA A 307 29.27 -57.85 38.63
C ALA A 307 29.89 -58.52 39.85
N SER A 308 31.20 -58.83 39.81
CA SER A 308 31.90 -59.42 40.95
C SER A 308 31.91 -58.48 42.17
N ALA A 309 32.19 -57.18 41.97
CA ALA A 309 32.12 -56.18 43.04
C ALA A 309 30.70 -55.99 43.60
N ARG A 310 29.67 -56.15 42.77
CA ARG A 310 28.28 -56.01 43.23
C ARG A 310 27.83 -57.24 44.03
N GLU A 311 28.32 -58.42 43.68
CA GLU A 311 28.10 -59.65 44.44
C GLU A 311 28.76 -59.56 45.83
N THR A 312 29.99 -59.02 45.92
CA THR A 312 30.68 -58.82 47.19
C THR A 312 29.95 -57.80 48.07
N VAL A 313 29.50 -56.66 47.51
CA VAL A 313 28.73 -55.67 48.26
C VAL A 313 27.38 -56.20 48.72
N ARG A 314 26.68 -56.98 47.88
CA ARG A 314 25.40 -57.59 48.28
C ARG A 314 25.59 -58.60 49.40
N THR A 315 26.67 -59.38 49.35
CA THR A 315 27.02 -60.35 50.40
C THR A 315 27.37 -59.62 51.70
N ALA A 316 28.27 -58.63 51.64
CA ALA A 316 28.65 -57.80 52.78
C ALA A 316 27.46 -57.05 53.39
N ARG A 317 26.54 -56.51 52.56
CA ARG A 317 25.33 -55.86 53.04
C ARG A 317 24.39 -56.85 53.73
N ARG A 318 24.19 -58.06 53.17
CA ARG A 318 23.39 -59.11 53.83
C ARG A 318 24.03 -59.58 55.13
N ASP A 319 25.35 -59.63 55.22
CA ASP A 319 26.07 -60.00 56.45
C ASP A 319 25.95 -58.91 57.52
N ALA A 320 26.13 -57.64 57.15
CA ALA A 320 25.93 -56.51 58.05
C ALA A 320 24.47 -56.41 58.53
N TRP A 321 23.50 -56.61 57.63
CA TRP A 321 22.08 -56.59 58.01
C TRP A 321 21.72 -57.77 58.91
N ARG A 322 22.33 -58.95 58.69
CA ARG A 322 22.16 -60.11 59.57
C ARG A 322 22.78 -59.90 60.94
N ALA A 323 23.94 -59.25 61.03
CA ALA A 323 24.57 -58.88 62.30
C ALA A 323 23.73 -57.86 63.09
N LEU A 324 22.98 -57.00 62.40
CA LEU A 324 22.14 -55.97 63.03
C LEU A 324 20.76 -56.46 63.47
N VAL A 325 20.16 -57.44 62.78
CA VAL A 325 18.74 -57.81 63.01
C VAL A 325 18.56 -59.25 63.50
N GLY A 326 19.64 -59.99 63.73
CA GLY A 326 19.57 -61.32 64.35
C GLY A 326 18.79 -62.31 63.47
N GLY A 327 19.37 -62.68 62.33
CA GLY A 327 18.78 -63.70 61.45
C GLY A 327 19.09 -65.13 61.94
N PRO A 328 18.15 -66.09 61.83
CA PRO A 328 18.34 -67.46 62.32
C PRO A 328 19.51 -68.19 61.62
N PRO A 329 20.14 -69.16 62.31
CA PRO A 329 21.34 -69.83 61.83
C PRO A 329 21.12 -70.53 60.48
N ARG A 330 22.08 -70.36 59.59
CA ARG A 330 22.10 -71.00 58.28
C ARG A 330 22.50 -72.46 58.49
N GLU A 331 21.56 -73.39 58.31
CA GLU A 331 21.89 -74.80 58.06
C GLU A 331 22.72 -74.87 56.76
N GLN A 332 24.00 -75.19 56.92
CA GLN A 332 24.87 -75.60 55.83
C GLN A 332 24.59 -77.08 55.55
N GLY A 333 23.61 -77.34 54.68
CA GLY A 333 23.26 -78.67 54.20
C GLY A 333 23.48 -78.81 52.70
N GLY A 334 24.63 -79.35 52.32
CA GLY A 334 24.72 -80.40 51.31
C GLY A 334 24.51 -80.06 49.83
N HIS A 335 25.59 -80.18 49.06
CA HIS A 335 25.61 -80.33 47.62
C HIS A 335 24.53 -81.28 47.04
N ARG A 336 23.86 -80.85 45.96
CA ARG A 336 23.40 -81.72 44.87
C ARG A 336 23.16 -80.86 43.62
N ALA A 337 24.11 -80.80 42.68
CA ALA A 337 24.21 -81.71 41.55
C ALA A 337 22.88 -81.87 40.79
N ARG A 338 22.72 -81.15 39.68
CA ARG A 338 22.04 -81.69 38.49
C ARG A 338 22.80 -81.25 37.25
N THR A 339 23.56 -82.22 36.78
CA THR A 339 24.42 -82.26 35.60
C THR A 339 23.60 -82.55 34.33
N LEU A 340 24.24 -82.28 33.18
CA LEU A 340 24.05 -82.90 31.85
C LEU A 340 22.76 -82.53 31.08
N GLY A 341 22.76 -82.31 29.77
CA GLY A 341 23.76 -82.45 28.69
C GLY A 341 23.31 -81.62 27.47
N SER A 342 24.21 -81.11 26.63
CA SER A 342 24.68 -81.77 25.40
C SER A 342 23.51 -82.18 24.48
N THR A 343 23.26 -81.51 23.36
CA THR A 343 23.97 -81.68 22.08
C THR A 343 23.46 -80.62 21.09
N THR A 344 24.33 -79.87 20.40
CA THR A 344 24.83 -80.16 19.04
C THR A 344 23.73 -80.27 17.99
N THR A 345 23.54 -79.24 17.16
CA THR A 345 23.74 -79.33 15.69
C THR A 345 23.42 -78.02 14.98
N ALA A 346 24.30 -77.73 14.02
CA ALA A 346 24.22 -76.78 12.93
C ALA A 346 22.80 -76.37 12.46
N SER A 347 22.61 -75.08 12.27
CA SER A 347 21.69 -74.57 11.24
C SER A 347 22.46 -73.62 10.35
N GLY A 348 23.07 -74.20 9.31
CA GLY A 348 23.38 -73.51 8.07
C GLY A 348 22.37 -73.99 7.04
N ALA A 349 21.52 -73.10 6.53
CA ALA A 349 20.84 -73.25 5.25
C ALA A 349 20.21 -71.92 4.84
N VAL A 350 20.61 -71.44 3.66
CA VAL A 350 19.97 -70.41 2.83
C VAL A 350 19.86 -71.08 1.45
N PRO A 351 18.86 -70.80 0.58
CA PRO A 351 17.42 -70.57 0.78
C PRO A 351 16.57 -71.60 -0.02
N ALA A 352 15.27 -71.67 0.23
CA ALA A 352 14.30 -72.34 -0.65
C ALA A 352 13.60 -71.30 -1.55
N PRO A 353 13.37 -71.55 -2.85
CA PRO A 353 12.64 -70.66 -3.73
C PRO A 353 11.15 -71.03 -3.74
N GLU A 354 10.28 -70.07 -3.39
CA GLU A 354 8.84 -70.20 -3.63
C GLU A 354 8.45 -69.42 -4.89
N ILE A 355 8.05 -70.20 -5.88
CA ILE A 355 7.46 -69.81 -7.14
C ILE A 355 5.99 -69.48 -6.87
N SER A 356 5.58 -68.25 -7.13
CA SER A 356 4.16 -67.89 -7.27
C SER A 356 3.88 -67.55 -8.73
N LEU A 357 3.36 -68.56 -9.43
CA LEU A 357 2.56 -68.42 -10.64
C LEU A 357 1.31 -67.60 -10.32
N SER A 358 1.06 -66.50 -11.04
CA SER A 358 -0.28 -66.23 -11.58
C SER A 358 -0.31 -65.06 -12.57
N LYS A 359 -0.93 -65.39 -13.71
CA LYS A 359 -1.78 -64.53 -14.55
C LYS A 359 -1.14 -63.74 -15.70
N THR A 360 -1.00 -64.48 -16.81
CA THR A 360 -1.38 -64.09 -18.17
C THR A 360 -2.82 -63.58 -18.27
N GLU A 361 -2.98 -62.49 -19.02
CA GLU A 361 -4.12 -62.02 -19.85
C GLU A 361 -3.77 -60.54 -20.12
N GLY A 362 -3.68 -59.99 -21.32
CA GLY A 362 -4.14 -60.35 -22.66
C GLY A 362 -4.13 -59.03 -23.43
#